data_AF-A0AAW0BG97-F1
#
_entry.id   AF-A0AAW0BG97-F1
#
_cell.length_a   1.000
_cell.length_b   1.000
_cell.length_c   1.000
_cell.angle_alpha   90.00
_cell.angle_beta   90.00
_cell.angle_gamma   90.00
#
_symmetry.space_group_name_H-M   'P 1'
#
loop_
_entity.id
_entity.type
_entity.pdbx_description
1 polymer ?
#
loop_
_entity_poly.entity_id
_entity_poly.type
_entity_poly.pdbx_seq_one_letter_code
_entity_poly.pdbx_strand_id
1 'polypeptide(L)'
;MQETHTAIPFIERRIGAYVWNDRDALQLCRAGLPVYYIRPYSDFGSQRIIGVTPITPSDVCITPAEPPYPVIYTGQAGSDDKFAAIRIAGMQCYQTPSPFQNMHLPDQYTSSYNIESTARITSRVESSFPSSDTDGSSSGPVRSTRAQNTLHPYERPRGKPQRSNPPQMQRDLFADFPHDNDLTPPPLTAWREANKSIDVQHPNRHHTSGQPPKCLTVAPDPAMFFGSDDRERQLQMLTQWHHVKGAILQCIADGSMNVLQPNATWKKILLLKMIGLPENRTVDPDSGRTQTKAQAKHSKSQQDGHRQAVELIQAAFSRLNLNKPLTFPDGAVISLQDAKSLVFEVCMVNFRHQLTSLDEKADTTGPAPSQTTTTADVRIAAHQHRYERQRLIDTVLGGPVDSASAWSQGLAAKYWPDRLKPLRAFANIMDSWPGEKGPLWGRGNDPNLSAMQAAGEQWEQALVVFYVQSYYNYFGHPPILPRRL
;
A
#
# COMPACT_ATOMS: atom_id res chain seq x y z
N MET A 1 -35.75 -52.43 -19.95
CA MET A 1 -34.57 -51.57 -19.77
C MET A 1 -35.04 -50.30 -19.10
N GLN A 2 -34.84 -50.20 -17.78
CA GLN A 2 -35.15 -49.01 -16.99
C GLN A 2 -33.94 -48.08 -17.07
N GLU A 3 -34.12 -46.89 -17.63
CA GLU A 3 -33.12 -45.82 -17.55
C GLU A 3 -33.11 -45.29 -16.11
N THR A 4 -32.01 -45.56 -15.41
CA THR A 4 -31.73 -45.01 -14.10
C THR A 4 -31.46 -43.51 -14.24
N HIS A 5 -32.43 -42.69 -13.84
CA HIS A 5 -32.21 -41.27 -13.58
C HIS A 5 -31.22 -41.13 -12.42
N THR A 6 -29.93 -40.99 -12.73
CA THR A 6 -28.93 -40.48 -11.80
C THR A 6 -29.36 -39.08 -11.39
N ALA A 7 -29.79 -38.94 -10.14
CA ALA A 7 -30.06 -37.64 -9.52
C ALA A 7 -28.80 -36.78 -9.66
N ILE A 8 -28.88 -35.74 -10.49
CA ILE A 8 -27.79 -34.78 -10.68
C ILE A 8 -27.66 -34.00 -9.37
N PRO A 9 -26.53 -34.10 -8.64
CA PRO A 9 -26.42 -33.52 -7.33
C PRO A 9 -26.37 -31.99 -7.41
N PHE A 10 -27.20 -31.32 -6.62
CA PHE A 10 -27.08 -29.91 -6.19
C PHE A 10 -26.61 -28.90 -7.27
N ILE A 11 -27.41 -28.70 -8.31
CA ILE A 11 -27.27 -27.56 -9.24
C ILE A 11 -27.78 -26.25 -8.61
N GLU A 12 -28.64 -26.30 -7.59
CA GLU A 12 -29.42 -25.16 -7.07
C GLU A 12 -28.61 -23.97 -6.52
N ARG A 13 -27.28 -24.06 -6.40
CA ARG A 13 -26.44 -22.96 -5.89
C ARG A 13 -25.27 -22.56 -6.81
N ARG A 14 -25.32 -22.91 -8.10
CA ARG A 14 -24.29 -22.51 -9.07
C ARG A 14 -24.85 -21.51 -10.08
N ILE A 15 -24.17 -20.37 -10.24
CA ILE A 15 -24.45 -19.45 -11.34
C ILE A 15 -24.00 -20.13 -12.64
N GLY A 16 -24.94 -20.29 -13.58
CA GLY A 16 -24.64 -20.80 -14.92
C GLY A 16 -24.10 -19.73 -15.86
N ALA A 17 -23.80 -20.12 -17.09
CA ALA A 17 -23.33 -19.21 -18.13
C ALA A 17 -24.19 -19.31 -19.40
N TYR A 18 -24.40 -18.16 -20.03
CA TYR A 18 -24.95 -18.09 -21.39
C TYR A 18 -23.82 -18.23 -22.39
N VAL A 19 -23.99 -19.10 -23.40
CA VAL A 19 -22.99 -19.34 -24.44
C VAL A 19 -23.62 -19.35 -25.82
N TRP A 20 -22.84 -19.02 -26.86
CA TRP A 20 -23.29 -18.94 -28.25
C TRP A 20 -22.59 -19.93 -29.19
N ASN A 21 -21.67 -20.75 -28.68
CA ASN A 21 -21.05 -21.83 -29.46
C ASN A 21 -21.01 -23.17 -28.69
N ASP A 22 -20.97 -24.27 -29.44
CA ASP A 22 -21.01 -25.64 -28.89
C ASP A 22 -19.77 -25.97 -28.04
N ARG A 23 -18.61 -25.40 -28.37
CA ARG A 23 -17.35 -25.69 -27.68
C ARG A 23 -17.41 -25.22 -26.23
N ASP A 24 -17.81 -23.98 -26.02
CA ASP A 24 -17.90 -23.40 -24.68
C ASP A 24 -19.02 -24.07 -23.88
N ALA A 25 -20.15 -24.39 -24.53
CA ALA A 25 -21.24 -25.14 -23.92
C ALA A 25 -20.76 -26.50 -23.39
N LEU A 26 -20.01 -27.24 -24.21
CA LEU A 26 -19.49 -28.55 -23.85
C LEU A 26 -18.44 -28.46 -22.74
N GLN A 27 -17.54 -27.47 -22.79
CA GLN A 27 -16.52 -27.27 -21.76
C GLN A 27 -17.14 -26.94 -20.39
N LEU A 28 -18.12 -26.03 -20.34
CA LEU A 28 -18.78 -25.64 -19.11
C LEU A 28 -19.68 -26.75 -18.56
N CYS A 29 -20.37 -27.48 -19.43
CA CYS A 29 -21.15 -28.66 -19.04
C CYS A 29 -20.25 -29.75 -18.43
N ARG A 30 -19.09 -30.03 -19.04
CA ARG A 30 -18.08 -30.95 -18.48
C ARG A 30 -17.54 -30.51 -17.13
N ALA A 31 -17.45 -29.20 -16.89
CA ALA A 31 -17.07 -28.63 -15.60
C ALA A 31 -18.21 -28.70 -14.54
N GLY A 32 -19.38 -29.22 -14.90
CA GLY A 32 -20.54 -29.30 -14.00
C GLY A 32 -21.16 -27.93 -13.69
N LEU A 33 -21.01 -26.97 -14.61
CA LEU A 33 -21.66 -25.66 -14.54
C LEU A 33 -22.95 -25.67 -15.37
N PRO A 34 -24.04 -25.04 -14.90
CA PRO A 34 -25.23 -24.88 -15.72
C PRO A 34 -24.92 -24.07 -16.97
N VAL A 35 -25.42 -24.51 -18.12
CA VAL A 35 -25.19 -23.87 -19.41
C VAL A 35 -26.52 -23.52 -20.06
N TYR A 36 -26.65 -22.27 -20.47
CA TYR A 36 -27.80 -21.76 -21.21
C TYR A 36 -27.36 -21.45 -22.64
N TYR A 37 -27.59 -22.39 -23.54
CA TYR A 37 -27.10 -22.28 -24.91
C TYR A 37 -28.04 -21.40 -25.77
N ILE A 38 -27.55 -20.25 -26.21
CA ILE A 38 -28.30 -19.27 -26.99
C ILE A 38 -28.05 -19.55 -28.47
N ARG A 39 -29.12 -19.78 -29.24
CA ARG A 39 -29.08 -19.89 -30.69
C ARG A 39 -30.26 -19.18 -31.35
N PRO A 40 -30.10 -18.70 -32.60
CA PRO A 40 -31.21 -18.28 -33.44
C PRO A 40 -32.29 -19.36 -33.52
N TYR A 41 -33.56 -18.95 -33.48
CA TYR A 41 -34.69 -19.88 -33.59
C TYR A 41 -34.67 -20.69 -34.90
N SER A 42 -34.16 -20.09 -35.98
CA SER A 42 -33.98 -20.75 -37.29
C SER A 42 -33.12 -22.01 -37.23
N ASP A 43 -32.24 -22.11 -36.24
CA ASP A 43 -31.25 -23.19 -36.13
C ASP A 43 -31.84 -24.42 -35.40
N PHE A 44 -33.07 -24.28 -34.88
CA PHE A 44 -33.84 -25.36 -34.29
C PHE A 44 -34.58 -26.16 -35.37
N GLY A 45 -33.82 -26.82 -36.26
CA GLY A 45 -34.39 -27.59 -37.37
C GLY A 45 -34.93 -28.99 -36.98
N SER A 46 -34.39 -29.60 -35.91
CA SER A 46 -34.66 -31.02 -35.60
C SER A 46 -34.55 -31.41 -34.12
N GLN A 47 -34.50 -30.45 -33.18
CA GLN A 47 -34.46 -30.79 -31.76
C GLN A 47 -35.87 -30.91 -31.16
N ARG A 48 -36.04 -31.89 -30.27
CA ARG A 48 -37.28 -32.06 -29.49
C ARG A 48 -37.34 -30.99 -28.40
N ILE A 49 -38.17 -29.98 -28.58
CA ILE A 49 -38.45 -28.95 -27.57
C ILE A 49 -39.32 -29.59 -26.48
N ILE A 50 -38.79 -29.71 -25.26
CA ILE A 50 -39.48 -30.34 -24.12
C ILE A 50 -40.50 -29.38 -23.47
N GLY A 51 -40.21 -28.08 -23.53
CA GLY A 51 -41.08 -27.02 -23.03
C GLY A 51 -40.63 -25.67 -23.55
N VAL A 52 -41.57 -24.75 -23.69
CA VAL A 52 -41.31 -23.35 -23.97
C VAL A 52 -41.75 -22.57 -22.75
N THR A 53 -40.84 -21.76 -22.21
CA THR A 53 -41.15 -20.88 -21.09
C THR A 53 -41.01 -19.44 -21.57
N PRO A 54 -42.05 -18.61 -21.46
CA PRO A 54 -41.90 -17.19 -21.71
C PRO A 54 -40.88 -16.65 -20.70
N ILE A 55 -39.83 -16.01 -21.20
CA ILE A 55 -38.90 -15.29 -20.34
C ILE A 55 -39.66 -14.06 -19.87
N THR A 56 -40.20 -14.11 -18.66
CA THR A 56 -40.54 -12.89 -17.96
C THR A 56 -39.21 -12.25 -17.62
N PRO A 57 -38.86 -11.07 -18.17
CA PRO A 57 -37.70 -10.37 -17.67
C PRO A 57 -37.93 -10.24 -16.16
N SER A 58 -37.04 -10.82 -15.35
CA SER A 58 -36.94 -10.42 -13.95
C SER A 58 -36.81 -8.89 -13.91
N ASP A 59 -37.00 -8.26 -12.76
CA ASP A 59 -36.72 -6.83 -12.59
C ASP A 59 -35.23 -6.55 -12.88
N VAL A 60 -34.88 -6.49 -14.17
CA VAL A 60 -33.55 -6.16 -14.64
C VAL A 60 -33.44 -4.70 -14.35
N CYS A 61 -32.63 -4.38 -13.36
CA CYS A 61 -32.25 -3.02 -13.03
C CYS A 61 -31.56 -2.41 -14.25
N ILE A 62 -32.35 -1.74 -15.11
CA ILE A 62 -31.88 -0.94 -16.24
C ILE A 62 -31.55 0.49 -15.82
N THR A 63 -31.84 0.85 -14.56
CA THR A 63 -31.43 2.13 -14.00
C THR A 63 -29.91 2.16 -13.91
N PRO A 64 -29.25 3.23 -14.38
CA PRO A 64 -27.83 3.41 -14.20
C PRO A 64 -27.45 3.21 -12.73
N ALA A 65 -26.30 2.57 -12.48
CA ALA A 65 -25.78 2.47 -11.14
C ALA A 65 -25.56 3.88 -10.56
N GLU A 66 -25.97 4.09 -9.31
CA GLU A 66 -25.69 5.29 -8.55
C GLU A 66 -24.89 4.92 -7.30
N PRO A 67 -23.62 5.33 -7.19
CA PRO A 67 -22.85 6.10 -8.18
C PRO A 67 -22.52 5.28 -9.45
N PRO A 68 -22.18 5.95 -10.57
CA PRO A 68 -21.81 5.26 -11.81
C PRO A 68 -20.54 4.43 -11.62
N TYR A 69 -20.48 3.27 -12.30
CA TYR A 69 -19.28 2.43 -12.33
C TYR A 69 -18.06 3.23 -12.82
N PRO A 70 -16.85 2.91 -12.31
CA PRO A 70 -15.64 3.59 -12.73
C PRO A 70 -15.38 3.38 -14.22
N VAL A 71 -15.07 4.47 -14.92
CA VAL A 71 -14.69 4.42 -16.34
C VAL A 71 -13.29 3.80 -16.44
N ILE A 72 -13.20 2.59 -17.00
CA ILE A 72 -11.93 1.87 -17.16
C ILE A 72 -11.14 2.27 -18.42
N TYR A 73 -11.79 2.90 -19.40
CA TYR A 73 -11.15 3.37 -20.63
C TYR A 73 -11.97 4.48 -21.30
N THR A 74 -11.27 5.52 -21.79
CA THR A 74 -11.84 6.58 -22.63
C THR A 74 -11.00 6.68 -23.90
N GLY A 75 -11.61 6.47 -25.07
CA GLY A 75 -10.92 6.55 -26.35
C GLY A 75 -11.64 5.79 -27.46
N GLN A 76 -10.92 5.43 -28.53
CA GLN A 76 -11.49 4.78 -29.70
C GLN A 76 -11.99 3.36 -29.36
N ALA A 77 -13.22 3.05 -29.78
CA ALA A 77 -13.92 1.81 -29.44
C ALA A 77 -13.25 0.52 -29.96
N GLY A 78 -12.36 0.62 -30.95
CA GLY A 78 -11.62 -0.49 -31.55
C GLY A 78 -10.12 -0.48 -31.25
N SER A 79 -9.65 0.34 -30.31
CA SER A 79 -8.24 0.36 -29.93
C SER A 79 -7.85 -0.87 -29.10
N ASP A 80 -6.63 -1.37 -29.28
CA ASP A 80 -6.07 -2.44 -28.44
C ASP A 80 -6.01 -2.03 -26.97
N ASP A 81 -5.82 -0.74 -26.70
CA ASP A 81 -5.81 -0.17 -25.36
C ASP A 81 -7.14 -0.36 -24.62
N LYS A 82 -8.28 -0.29 -25.33
CA LYS A 82 -9.58 -0.61 -24.75
C LYS A 82 -9.63 -2.07 -24.29
N PHE A 83 -9.19 -3.00 -25.13
CA PHE A 83 -9.21 -4.43 -24.80
C PHE A 83 -8.23 -4.75 -23.67
N ALA A 84 -7.07 -4.11 -23.63
CA ALA A 84 -6.15 -4.18 -22.49
C ALA A 84 -6.79 -3.67 -21.21
N ALA A 85 -7.47 -2.52 -21.24
CA ALA A 85 -8.17 -1.98 -20.07
C ALA A 85 -9.28 -2.92 -19.57
N ILE A 86 -10.08 -3.50 -20.47
CA ILE A 86 -11.10 -4.51 -20.13
C ILE A 86 -10.45 -5.71 -19.45
N ARG A 87 -9.35 -6.22 -20.00
CA ARG A 87 -8.64 -7.38 -19.43
C ARG A 87 -8.05 -7.06 -18.06
N ILE A 88 -7.43 -5.89 -17.90
CA ILE A 88 -6.89 -5.42 -16.63
C ILE A 88 -7.99 -5.27 -15.58
N ALA A 89 -9.10 -4.63 -15.92
CA ALA A 89 -10.26 -4.50 -15.04
C ALA A 89 -10.83 -5.89 -14.65
N GLY A 90 -10.94 -6.80 -15.62
CA GLY A 90 -11.36 -8.17 -15.37
C GLY A 90 -10.44 -8.91 -14.41
N MET A 91 -9.12 -8.75 -14.55
CA MET A 91 -8.15 -9.32 -13.60
C MET A 91 -8.32 -8.74 -12.20
N GLN A 92 -8.52 -7.42 -12.08
CA GLN A 92 -8.72 -6.74 -10.80
C GLN A 92 -9.99 -7.19 -10.06
N CYS A 93 -11.07 -7.52 -10.77
CA CYS A 93 -12.29 -8.03 -10.15
C CYS A 93 -12.08 -9.30 -9.33
N TYR A 94 -11.09 -10.13 -9.67
CA TYR A 94 -10.79 -11.35 -8.92
C TYR A 94 -9.74 -11.15 -7.81
N GLN A 95 -9.26 -9.92 -7.62
CA GLN A 95 -8.27 -9.59 -6.60
C GLN A 95 -8.92 -9.19 -5.27
N THR A 96 -10.19 -8.79 -5.29
CA THR A 96 -10.96 -8.48 -4.09
C THR A 96 -11.63 -9.74 -3.52
N PRO A 97 -11.82 -9.83 -2.18
CA PRO A 97 -12.51 -10.95 -1.55
C PRO A 97 -13.90 -11.23 -2.14
N SER A 98 -14.57 -10.19 -2.63
CA SER A 98 -15.77 -10.32 -3.45
C SER A 98 -15.58 -9.62 -4.79
N PRO A 99 -15.83 -10.28 -5.94
CA PRO A 99 -15.80 -9.65 -7.25
C PRO A 99 -16.92 -8.62 -7.44
N PHE A 100 -17.90 -8.62 -6.53
CA PHE A 100 -18.99 -7.65 -6.47
C PHE A 100 -18.73 -6.53 -5.46
N GLN A 101 -17.61 -6.54 -4.73
CA GLN A 101 -17.30 -5.49 -3.76
C GLN A 101 -17.08 -4.14 -4.42
N ASN A 102 -16.60 -4.15 -5.67
CA ASN A 102 -16.48 -2.96 -6.52
C ASN A 102 -17.71 -2.73 -7.41
N MET A 103 -18.70 -3.64 -7.36
CA MET A 103 -19.97 -3.41 -8.04
C MET A 103 -20.91 -2.73 -7.06
N HIS A 104 -21.33 -1.50 -7.38
CA HIS A 104 -22.33 -0.79 -6.61
C HIS A 104 -23.63 -1.63 -6.55
N LEU A 105 -23.87 -2.30 -5.42
CA LEU A 105 -25.14 -2.98 -5.18
C LEU A 105 -26.18 -1.91 -4.77
N PRO A 106 -27.34 -1.82 -5.46
CA PRO A 106 -28.31 -0.75 -5.32
C PRO A 106 -28.83 -0.45 -3.89
N ASP A 107 -28.64 -1.35 -2.93
CA ASP A 107 -29.22 -1.22 -1.58
C ASP A 107 -28.20 -0.89 -0.47
N GLN A 108 -26.91 -0.76 -0.79
CA GLN A 108 -25.86 -0.55 0.22
C GLN A 108 -25.50 0.91 0.49
N TYR A 109 -26.22 1.87 -0.10
CA TYR A 109 -26.02 3.29 0.19
C TYR A 109 -27.32 4.00 0.58
N THR A 110 -27.42 4.38 1.84
CA THR A 110 -28.21 5.56 2.24
C THR A 110 -27.39 6.80 1.90
N SER A 111 -27.50 7.32 0.67
CA SER A 111 -26.79 8.50 0.20
C SER A 111 -27.75 9.63 -0.15
N SER A 112 -27.69 10.70 0.63
CA SER A 112 -28.13 12.03 0.23
C SER A 112 -26.95 12.76 -0.42
N TYR A 113 -26.86 12.72 -1.75
CA TYR A 113 -26.00 13.64 -2.51
C TYR A 113 -26.84 14.29 -3.62
N ASN A 114 -27.07 15.60 -3.50
CA ASN A 114 -27.56 16.42 -4.59
C ASN A 114 -26.40 16.67 -5.56
N ILE A 115 -26.48 16.13 -6.77
CA ILE A 115 -25.60 16.51 -7.87
C ILE A 115 -26.25 17.68 -8.61
N GLU A 116 -25.70 18.88 -8.42
CA GLU A 116 -26.00 20.02 -9.28
C GLU A 116 -25.63 19.68 -10.73
N SER A 117 -26.63 19.81 -11.58
CA SER A 117 -26.62 19.41 -12.97
C SER A 117 -25.90 20.44 -13.85
N THR A 118 -24.64 20.23 -14.21
CA THR A 118 -24.03 20.88 -15.40
C THR A 118 -22.76 20.15 -15.89
N ALA A 119 -22.92 19.03 -16.59
CA ALA A 119 -21.92 18.55 -17.55
C ALA A 119 -22.60 17.69 -18.62
N ARG A 120 -23.12 18.33 -19.67
CA ARG A 120 -23.48 17.64 -20.90
C ARG A 120 -22.19 17.28 -21.64
N ILE A 121 -21.93 15.99 -21.80
CA ILE A 121 -20.90 15.49 -22.71
C ILE A 121 -21.46 15.62 -24.14
N THR A 122 -21.03 16.65 -24.87
CA THR A 122 -21.15 16.70 -26.33
C THR A 122 -19.77 16.48 -26.93
N SER A 123 -19.61 15.38 -27.67
CA SER A 123 -18.42 15.11 -28.48
C SER A 123 -18.40 16.06 -29.68
N ARG A 124 -17.39 16.94 -29.77
CA ARG A 124 -17.08 17.67 -31.00
C ARG A 124 -15.66 17.33 -31.43
N VAL A 125 -15.58 16.71 -32.61
CA VAL A 125 -14.33 16.48 -33.34
C VAL A 125 -13.98 17.79 -34.04
N GLU A 126 -12.82 18.36 -33.73
CA GLU A 126 -12.21 19.41 -34.56
C GLU A 126 -10.74 19.07 -34.79
N SER A 127 -10.49 18.64 -36.02
CA SER A 127 -9.18 18.50 -36.65
C SER A 127 -8.57 19.87 -36.89
N SER A 128 -7.29 20.06 -36.55
CA SER A 128 -6.41 21.05 -37.17
C SER A 128 -4.95 20.74 -36.84
N PHE A 129 -4.19 20.31 -37.85
CA PHE A 129 -2.74 20.53 -37.92
C PHE A 129 -2.48 22.03 -38.12
N PRO A 130 -1.30 22.56 -37.76
CA PRO A 130 -0.33 22.78 -38.84
C PRO A 130 1.14 22.53 -38.47
N SER A 131 1.89 22.41 -39.55
CA SER A 131 3.30 22.07 -39.68
C SER A 131 4.27 23.18 -39.26
N SER A 132 5.49 22.73 -39.01
CA SER A 132 6.81 23.37 -39.05
C SER A 132 6.96 24.72 -39.77
N ASP A 133 7.75 25.62 -39.17
CA ASP A 133 8.96 26.14 -39.83
C ASP A 133 9.94 26.84 -38.87
N THR A 134 11.15 26.98 -39.40
CA THR A 134 12.49 27.23 -38.87
C THR A 134 12.85 28.67 -38.46
N ASP A 135 13.97 28.73 -37.71
CA ASP A 135 14.98 29.80 -37.61
C ASP A 135 14.69 31.13 -36.91
N GLY A 136 15.64 31.52 -36.03
CA GLY A 136 15.69 32.87 -35.46
C GLY A 136 16.64 33.03 -34.27
N SER A 137 17.94 33.02 -34.53
CA SER A 137 19.00 33.42 -33.59
C SER A 137 18.82 34.86 -33.08
N SER A 138 18.89 35.09 -31.76
CA SER A 138 19.41 36.37 -31.21
C SER A 138 19.86 36.25 -29.73
N SER A 139 21.17 36.28 -29.58
CA SER A 139 22.02 36.96 -28.59
C SER A 139 21.45 37.60 -27.30
N GLY A 140 21.88 37.07 -26.16
CA GLY A 140 22.43 37.80 -24.99
C GLY A 140 21.47 38.27 -23.87
N PRO A 141 21.97 38.66 -22.66
CA PRO A 141 23.37 38.75 -22.23
C PRO A 141 23.76 37.87 -21.02
N VAL A 142 25.05 37.56 -21.02
CA VAL A 142 25.87 36.95 -19.96
C VAL A 142 25.89 37.84 -18.71
N ARG A 143 25.54 37.29 -17.53
CA ARG A 143 25.81 37.95 -16.26
C ARG A 143 27.17 37.50 -15.70
N SER A 144 28.04 38.50 -15.67
CA SER A 144 29.41 38.50 -15.18
C SER A 144 29.57 38.06 -13.72
N THR A 145 30.59 37.25 -13.50
CA THR A 145 31.28 36.97 -12.25
C THR A 145 31.91 38.24 -11.67
N ARG A 146 31.62 38.58 -10.41
CA ARG A 146 32.41 39.55 -9.65
C ARG A 146 32.93 38.93 -8.36
N ALA A 147 34.26 38.85 -8.30
CA ALA A 147 35.01 38.43 -7.15
C ALA A 147 35.38 39.62 -6.24
N GLN A 148 35.62 39.28 -4.97
CA GLN A 148 36.43 39.92 -3.94
C GLN A 148 36.01 41.30 -3.37
N ASN A 149 35.77 41.30 -2.05
CA ASN A 149 36.52 42.17 -1.14
C ASN A 149 36.54 41.59 0.29
N THR A 150 37.75 41.38 0.76
CA THR A 150 38.20 41.27 2.16
C THR A 150 37.86 42.53 2.96
N LEU A 151 37.53 42.38 4.26
CA LEU A 151 38.06 43.15 5.41
C LEU A 151 37.24 42.88 6.71
N HIS A 152 37.85 42.11 7.62
CA HIS A 152 37.95 42.25 9.09
C HIS A 152 36.74 42.47 10.03
N PRO A 153 36.92 42.15 11.34
CA PRO A 153 35.91 41.58 12.21
C PRO A 153 35.37 42.61 13.20
N TYR A 154 34.06 42.54 13.50
CA TYR A 154 33.53 43.11 14.72
C TYR A 154 33.30 41.98 15.72
N GLU A 155 34.13 41.96 16.75
CA GLU A 155 33.91 41.23 17.99
C GLU A 155 32.57 41.66 18.58
N ARG A 156 31.57 40.79 18.50
CA ARG A 156 30.35 40.97 19.28
C ARG A 156 30.61 40.52 20.72
N PRO A 157 30.18 41.29 21.72
CA PRO A 157 30.35 40.93 23.12
C PRO A 157 29.67 39.59 23.41
N ARG A 158 30.42 38.70 24.06
CA ARG A 158 30.03 37.35 24.49
C ARG A 158 28.68 37.40 25.22
N GLY A 159 27.62 37.06 24.49
CA GLY A 159 26.35 36.68 25.09
C GLY A 159 26.58 35.47 25.98
N LYS A 160 25.97 35.50 27.17
CA LYS A 160 26.01 34.43 28.18
C LYS A 160 25.86 33.06 27.49
N PRO A 161 26.65 32.03 27.88
CA PRO A 161 26.54 30.70 27.31
C PRO A 161 25.10 30.23 27.47
N GLN A 162 24.39 30.20 26.34
CA GLN A 162 23.07 29.65 26.24
C GLN A 162 23.21 28.20 26.67
N ARG A 163 22.60 27.83 27.80
CA ARG A 163 22.55 26.44 28.28
C ARG A 163 22.07 25.58 27.12
N SER A 164 23.00 24.96 26.41
CA SER A 164 22.68 23.97 25.40
C SER A 164 22.01 22.84 26.15
N ASN A 165 20.73 22.62 25.89
CA ASN A 165 20.07 21.40 26.34
C ASN A 165 20.99 20.23 25.98
N PRO A 166 21.20 19.27 26.90
CA PRO A 166 22.03 18.11 26.61
C PRO A 166 21.56 17.49 25.29
N PRO A 167 22.49 17.10 24.40
CA PRO A 167 22.12 16.53 23.10
C PRO A 167 21.16 15.37 23.35
N GLN A 168 19.94 15.52 22.83
CA GLN A 168 18.91 14.50 22.97
C GLN A 168 19.48 13.25 22.31
N MET A 169 19.76 12.21 23.11
CA MET A 169 20.43 10.99 22.66
C MET A 169 19.59 10.39 21.54
N GLN A 170 20.04 10.57 20.29
CA GLN A 170 19.33 10.09 19.13
C GLN A 170 19.46 8.57 19.12
N ARG A 171 18.32 7.87 19.08
CA ARG A 171 18.29 6.42 19.00
C ARG A 171 19.10 5.97 17.77
N ASP A 172 19.91 4.93 17.97
CA ASP A 172 20.55 4.21 16.87
C ASP A 172 19.49 3.52 16.01
N LEU A 173 19.38 3.94 14.74
CA LEU A 173 18.42 3.41 13.78
C LEU A 173 18.75 1.97 13.36
N PHE A 174 20.00 1.54 13.52
CA PHE A 174 20.44 0.19 13.19
C PHE A 174 20.24 -0.80 14.36
N ALA A 175 20.01 -0.28 15.57
CA ALA A 175 19.72 -1.09 16.73
C ALA A 175 18.27 -1.59 16.76
N ASP A 176 18.10 -2.82 17.24
CA ASP A 176 16.80 -3.42 17.49
C ASP A 176 15.99 -2.63 18.55
N PHE A 177 14.70 -2.91 18.68
CA PHE A 177 13.87 -2.35 19.74
C PHE A 177 14.34 -2.81 21.13
N PRO A 178 14.14 -2.00 22.18
CA PRO A 178 14.55 -2.36 23.54
C PRO A 178 13.88 -3.66 23.98
N HIS A 179 14.70 -4.65 24.35
CA HIS A 179 14.23 -6.00 24.76
C HIS A 179 13.56 -6.01 26.15
N ASP A 180 13.83 -4.99 26.96
CA ASP A 180 13.32 -4.78 28.32
C ASP A 180 11.97 -4.06 28.35
N ASN A 181 11.50 -3.53 27.22
CA ASN A 181 10.21 -2.84 27.14
C ASN A 181 9.07 -3.84 26.87
N ASP A 182 8.03 -3.79 27.70
CA ASP A 182 6.87 -4.68 27.70
C ASP A 182 5.94 -4.53 26.48
N LEU A 183 6.01 -3.38 25.80
CA LEU A 183 5.28 -3.12 24.54
C LEU A 183 6.01 -3.69 23.32
N THR A 184 7.29 -4.03 23.45
CA THR A 184 8.10 -4.48 22.32
C THR A 184 7.70 -5.89 21.90
N PRO A 185 7.14 -6.10 20.70
CA PRO A 185 6.95 -7.45 20.19
C PRO A 185 8.32 -8.11 19.92
N PRO A 186 8.52 -9.38 20.28
CA PRO A 186 9.79 -10.06 20.08
C PRO A 186 10.20 -10.09 18.60
N PRO A 187 11.51 -9.93 18.29
CA PRO A 187 12.03 -10.16 16.94
C PRO A 187 11.87 -11.61 16.51
N LEU A 188 11.77 -11.85 15.21
CA LEU A 188 12.01 -13.17 14.63
C LEU A 188 13.48 -13.55 14.81
N THR A 189 13.77 -14.81 15.13
CA THR A 189 15.12 -15.26 15.52
C THR A 189 16.19 -14.89 14.48
N ALA A 190 15.97 -15.20 13.20
CA ALA A 190 16.88 -14.91 12.10
C ALA A 190 16.86 -13.45 11.61
N TRP A 191 16.00 -12.61 12.19
CA TRP A 191 15.91 -11.18 11.87
C TRP A 191 16.55 -10.31 12.94
N ARG A 192 16.86 -10.91 14.10
CA ARG A 192 17.53 -10.23 15.19
C ARG A 192 18.86 -9.68 14.71
N GLU A 193 19.11 -8.40 14.98
CA GLU A 193 20.33 -7.71 14.57
C GLU A 193 20.59 -7.64 13.05
N ALA A 194 19.63 -7.99 12.20
CA ALA A 194 19.83 -7.90 10.75
C ALA A 194 20.24 -6.48 10.31
N ASN A 195 19.63 -5.45 10.89
CA ASN A 195 19.98 -4.07 10.58
C ASN A 195 21.44 -3.71 10.95
N LYS A 196 22.06 -4.38 11.93
CA LYS A 196 23.48 -4.19 12.26
C LYS A 196 24.43 -4.75 11.20
N SER A 197 23.95 -5.64 10.34
CA SER A 197 24.74 -6.22 9.24
C SER A 197 24.83 -5.33 8.01
N ILE A 198 24.10 -4.21 7.98
CA ILE A 198 24.08 -3.29 6.83
C ILE A 198 25.44 -2.61 6.69
N ASP A 199 26.07 -2.80 5.53
CA ASP A 199 27.21 -2.03 5.09
C ASP A 199 26.75 -0.68 4.53
N VAL A 200 26.98 0.37 5.32
CA VAL A 200 26.65 1.76 4.95
C VAL A 200 27.54 2.33 3.85
N GLN A 201 28.67 1.69 3.56
CA GLN A 201 29.63 2.08 2.52
C GLN A 201 29.49 1.26 1.24
N HIS A 202 28.47 0.41 1.16
CA HIS A 202 28.28 -0.51 0.06
C HIS A 202 28.29 0.21 -1.32
N PRO A 203 29.02 -0.33 -2.33
CA PRO A 203 29.23 0.36 -3.61
C PRO A 203 27.95 0.57 -4.42
N ASN A 204 26.96 -0.32 -4.26
CA ASN A 204 25.69 -0.26 -5.00
C ASN A 204 24.63 0.66 -4.34
N ARG A 205 25.05 1.65 -3.54
CA ARG A 205 24.10 2.61 -2.96
C ARG A 205 23.56 3.55 -4.05
N HIS A 206 22.23 3.66 -4.13
CA HIS A 206 21.54 4.51 -5.10
C HIS A 206 21.20 5.90 -4.57
N HIS A 207 21.44 6.15 -3.28
CA HIS A 207 21.20 7.44 -2.64
C HIS A 207 22.49 8.28 -2.63
N THR A 208 22.35 9.59 -2.86
CA THR A 208 23.49 10.53 -2.91
C THR A 208 23.92 10.97 -1.51
N SER A 209 25.23 11.11 -1.31
CA SER A 209 25.90 11.30 0.00
C SER A 209 25.68 12.65 0.69
N GLY A 210 24.68 13.44 0.27
CA GLY A 210 24.53 14.83 0.72
C GLY A 210 23.51 15.02 1.85
N GLN A 211 22.40 14.28 1.83
CA GLN A 211 21.38 14.33 2.88
C GLN A 211 20.76 12.94 3.09
N PRO A 212 20.57 12.51 4.35
CA PRO A 212 19.86 11.26 4.62
C PRO A 212 18.45 11.36 4.01
N PRO A 213 18.04 10.41 3.15
CA PRO A 213 16.70 10.39 2.60
C PRO A 213 15.68 10.43 3.74
N LYS A 214 14.61 11.21 3.56
CA LYS A 214 13.53 11.26 4.54
C LYS A 214 12.88 9.87 4.58
N CYS A 215 12.93 9.22 5.73
CA CYS A 215 12.14 8.01 5.99
C CYS A 215 10.66 8.38 5.95
N LEU A 216 9.96 7.87 4.94
CA LEU A 216 8.52 8.00 4.77
C LEU A 216 7.90 6.63 5.02
N THR A 217 6.85 6.59 5.84
CA THR A 217 6.19 5.36 6.25
C THR A 217 4.67 5.50 6.10
N VAL A 218 3.99 4.37 5.82
CA VAL A 218 2.53 4.31 5.70
C VAL A 218 1.82 4.16 7.04
N ALA A 219 2.54 3.74 8.08
CA ALA A 219 2.11 3.76 9.47
C ALA A 219 3.20 4.41 10.33
N PRO A 220 2.91 4.83 11.57
CA PRO A 220 3.93 5.39 12.45
C PRO A 220 5.17 4.50 12.55
N ASP A 221 6.35 5.09 12.73
CA ASP A 221 7.53 4.30 13.08
C ASP A 221 7.31 3.65 14.46
N PRO A 222 7.45 2.31 14.61
CA PRO A 222 7.24 1.65 15.90
C PRO A 222 8.12 2.25 17.01
N ALA A 223 9.30 2.78 16.67
CA ALA A 223 10.19 3.48 17.61
C ALA A 223 9.50 4.60 18.41
N MET A 224 8.47 5.22 17.82
CA MET A 224 7.74 6.33 18.45
C MET A 224 7.01 5.93 19.72
N PHE A 225 6.66 4.66 19.89
CA PHE A 225 5.96 4.16 21.07
C PHE A 225 6.89 3.84 22.24
N PHE A 226 8.22 3.88 22.03
CA PHE A 226 9.20 3.53 23.06
C PHE A 226 10.11 4.69 23.48
N GLY A 227 10.22 5.75 22.67
CA GLY A 227 11.17 6.84 22.91
C GLY A 227 10.80 7.83 24.02
N SER A 228 9.75 7.57 24.79
CA SER A 228 9.27 8.42 25.89
C SER A 228 9.32 7.64 27.18
N ASP A 229 10.00 8.13 28.21
CA ASP A 229 9.99 7.52 29.55
C ASP A 229 8.58 7.63 30.21
N ASP A 230 7.74 8.53 29.69
CA ASP A 230 6.36 8.70 30.12
C ASP A 230 5.45 7.63 29.51
N ARG A 231 5.06 6.66 30.35
CA ARG A 231 4.16 5.56 30.01
C ARG A 231 2.75 6.03 29.65
N GLU A 232 2.25 7.08 30.29
CA GLU A 232 0.92 7.61 30.01
C GLU A 232 0.86 8.13 28.58
N ARG A 233 1.89 8.89 28.18
CA ARG A 233 2.03 9.37 26.81
C ARG A 233 2.13 8.26 25.77
N GLN A 234 2.86 7.18 26.06
CA GLN A 234 2.94 6.01 25.17
C GLN A 234 1.55 5.39 24.94
N LEU A 235 0.79 5.19 26.02
CA LEU A 235 -0.57 4.64 25.95
C LEU A 235 -1.51 5.58 25.20
N GLN A 236 -1.43 6.89 25.41
CA GLN A 236 -2.23 7.86 24.65
C GLN A 236 -1.93 7.82 23.14
N MET A 237 -0.66 7.69 22.75
CA MET A 237 -0.29 7.52 21.34
C MET A 237 -0.85 6.23 20.74
N LEU A 238 -0.84 5.12 21.49
CA LEU A 238 -1.43 3.85 21.07
C LEU A 238 -2.96 3.93 20.98
N THR A 239 -3.62 4.60 21.92
CA THR A 239 -5.06 4.86 21.88
C THR A 239 -5.44 5.67 20.66
N GLN A 240 -4.64 6.69 20.33
CA GLN A 240 -4.84 7.47 19.12
C GLN A 240 -4.64 6.63 17.86
N TRP A 241 -3.58 5.81 17.79
CA TRP A 241 -3.38 4.89 16.65
C TRP A 241 -4.55 3.91 16.51
N HIS A 242 -4.98 3.28 17.60
CA HIS A 242 -6.13 2.37 17.62
C HIS A 242 -7.39 3.01 17.03
N HIS A 243 -7.63 4.28 17.35
CA HIS A 243 -8.77 5.04 16.85
C HIS A 243 -8.69 5.32 15.34
N VAL A 244 -7.51 5.70 14.81
CA VAL A 244 -7.38 6.13 13.41
C VAL A 244 -7.00 5.02 12.43
N LYS A 245 -6.45 3.90 12.92
CA LYS A 245 -5.84 2.87 12.06
C LYS A 245 -6.82 2.27 11.04
N GLY A 246 -8.08 2.06 11.39
CA GLY A 246 -9.05 1.46 10.46
C GLY A 246 -9.25 2.31 9.20
N ALA A 247 -9.41 3.63 9.36
CA ALA A 247 -9.51 4.57 8.26
C ALA A 247 -8.22 4.66 7.43
N ILE A 248 -7.07 4.70 8.10
CA ILE A 248 -5.77 4.82 7.43
C ILE A 248 -5.44 3.54 6.65
N LEU A 249 -5.62 2.36 7.26
CA LEU A 249 -5.36 1.07 6.63
C LEU A 249 -6.28 0.83 5.43
N GLN A 250 -7.57 1.20 5.52
CA GLN A 250 -8.45 1.14 4.35
C GLN A 250 -7.95 2.06 3.23
N CYS A 251 -7.53 3.29 3.55
CA CYS A 251 -7.00 4.20 2.53
C CYS A 251 -5.72 3.68 1.87
N ILE A 252 -4.90 2.92 2.60
CA ILE A 252 -3.73 2.22 2.06
C ILE A 252 -4.19 1.09 1.13
N ALA A 253 -5.16 0.27 1.55
CA ALA A 253 -5.68 -0.85 0.77
C ALA A 253 -6.30 -0.38 -0.56
N ASP A 254 -7.04 0.72 -0.53
CA ASP A 254 -7.69 1.30 -1.71
C ASP A 254 -6.72 2.08 -2.62
N GLY A 255 -5.45 2.25 -2.21
CA GLY A 255 -4.47 3.07 -2.92
C GLY A 255 -4.89 4.54 -3.04
N SER A 256 -5.81 4.98 -2.20
CA SER A 256 -6.60 6.18 -2.45
C SER A 256 -5.93 7.44 -1.90
N MET A 257 -5.01 7.31 -0.94
CA MET A 257 -4.27 8.42 -0.32
C MET A 257 -2.77 8.27 -0.52
N ASN A 258 -2.05 9.40 -0.57
CA ASN A 258 -0.62 9.40 -0.36
C ASN A 258 -0.32 9.25 1.15
N VAL A 259 -0.36 8.01 1.63
CA VAL A 259 -0.22 7.69 3.05
C VAL A 259 1.25 7.70 3.51
N LEU A 260 2.20 7.86 2.59
CA LEU A 260 3.61 8.01 2.93
C LEU A 260 3.83 9.34 3.67
N GLN A 261 4.01 9.25 4.99
CA GLN A 261 4.20 10.41 5.84
C GLN A 261 5.56 10.36 6.55
N PRO A 262 6.21 11.52 6.77
CA PRO A 262 7.42 11.58 7.56
C PRO A 262 7.10 11.37 9.04
N ASN A 263 8.10 10.92 9.80
CA ASN A 263 7.97 10.69 11.24
C ASN A 263 7.43 11.90 12.03
N ALA A 264 7.74 13.13 11.59
CA ALA A 264 7.22 14.34 12.21
C ALA A 264 5.69 14.49 12.07
N THR A 265 5.11 14.06 10.94
CA THR A 265 3.66 14.11 10.71
C THR A 265 2.96 13.02 11.51
N TRP A 266 3.50 11.79 11.51
CA TRP A 266 2.99 10.70 12.36
C TRP A 266 2.96 11.07 13.83
N LYS A 267 4.02 11.70 14.34
CA LYS A 267 4.06 12.19 15.72
C LYS A 267 2.94 13.20 16.02
N LYS A 268 2.58 14.07 15.07
CA LYS A 268 1.47 15.02 15.23
C LYS A 268 0.11 14.33 15.19
N ILE A 269 -0.07 13.34 14.32
CA ILE A 269 -1.26 12.48 14.26
C ILE A 269 -1.47 11.75 15.59
N LEU A 270 -0.43 11.12 16.13
CA LEU A 270 -0.50 10.34 17.37
C LEU A 270 -0.70 11.20 18.63
N LEU A 271 -0.22 12.44 18.62
CA LEU A 271 -0.36 13.38 19.74
C LEU A 271 -1.54 14.33 19.58
N LEU A 272 -2.42 14.11 18.60
CA LEU A 272 -3.48 15.06 18.25
C LEU A 272 -4.40 15.36 19.45
N LYS A 273 -4.78 14.33 20.22
CA LYS A 273 -5.58 14.48 21.44
C LYS A 273 -4.90 15.39 22.48
N MET A 274 -3.58 15.27 22.65
CA MET A 274 -2.81 16.06 23.62
C MET A 274 -2.60 17.51 23.16
N ILE A 275 -2.43 17.71 21.85
CA ILE A 275 -2.13 19.02 21.26
C ILE A 275 -3.40 19.90 21.17
N GLY A 276 -4.57 19.26 21.12
CA GLY A 276 -5.87 19.88 20.86
C GLY A 276 -6.10 20.13 19.37
N LEU A 277 -7.34 20.36 18.95
CA LEU A 277 -7.66 20.79 17.58
C LEU A 277 -7.23 22.26 17.37
N PRO A 278 -6.89 22.67 16.13
CA PRO A 278 -6.46 24.04 15.84
C PRO A 278 -7.47 25.10 16.30
N GLU A 279 -8.77 24.81 16.18
CA GLU A 279 -9.88 25.72 16.47
C GLU A 279 -10.07 25.99 17.97
N ASN A 280 -9.59 25.10 18.84
CA ASN A 280 -9.73 25.25 20.30
C ASN A 280 -8.63 26.09 20.95
N ARG A 281 -7.67 26.61 20.17
CA ARG A 281 -6.65 27.55 20.67
C ARG A 281 -7.20 28.96 20.58
N THR A 282 -8.02 29.34 21.56
CA THR A 282 -8.32 30.75 21.80
C THR A 282 -7.00 31.48 21.99
N VAL A 283 -6.66 32.35 21.05
CA VAL A 283 -5.50 33.24 21.18
C VAL A 283 -5.80 34.15 22.36
N ASP A 284 -5.13 33.89 23.48
CA ASP A 284 -5.25 34.73 24.67
C ASP A 284 -4.67 36.12 24.34
N PRO A 285 -5.51 37.16 24.21
CA PRO A 285 -5.08 38.45 23.66
C PRO A 285 -4.13 39.22 24.59
N ASP A 286 -3.97 38.78 25.85
CA ASP A 286 -3.20 39.48 26.88
C ASP A 286 -1.73 39.05 27.02
N SER A 287 -1.23 38.13 26.18
CA SER A 287 0.20 37.78 26.19
C SER A 287 1.04 38.80 25.40
N GLY A 288 1.15 40.03 25.93
CA GLY A 288 1.90 41.18 25.37
C GLY A 288 3.43 41.01 25.26
N ARG A 289 3.95 39.79 25.12
CA ARG A 289 5.36 39.54 24.80
C ARG A 289 5.57 39.63 23.30
N THR A 290 6.41 40.56 22.89
CA THR A 290 6.97 40.68 21.54
C THR A 290 7.63 39.38 21.11
N GLN A 291 6.87 38.51 20.44
CA GLN A 291 7.42 37.32 19.80
C GLN A 291 8.43 37.76 18.74
N THR A 292 9.64 37.25 18.84
CA THR A 292 10.67 37.48 17.82
C THR A 292 10.23 36.85 16.49
N LYS A 293 10.64 37.42 15.35
CA LYS A 293 10.32 36.88 14.00
C LYS A 293 10.65 35.38 13.85
N ALA A 294 11.67 34.90 14.56
CA ALA A 294 12.03 33.48 14.60
C ALA A 294 11.00 32.61 15.36
N GLN A 295 10.46 33.09 16.48
CA GLN A 295 9.39 32.42 17.23
C GLN A 295 8.09 32.39 16.44
N ALA A 296 7.73 33.49 15.76
CA ALA A 296 6.56 33.54 14.88
C ALA A 296 6.67 32.54 13.72
N LYS A 297 7.84 32.43 13.09
CA LYS A 297 8.10 31.45 12.02
C LYS A 297 8.03 30.00 12.52
N HIS A 298 8.56 29.72 13.71
CA HIS A 298 8.49 28.39 14.31
C HIS A 298 7.06 28.00 14.68
N SER A 299 6.30 28.92 15.28
CA SER A 299 4.88 28.74 15.60
C SER A 299 4.05 28.45 14.35
N LYS A 300 4.26 29.20 13.27
CA LYS A 300 3.58 28.98 11.98
C LYS A 300 3.88 27.60 11.39
N SER A 301 5.16 27.19 11.36
CA SER A 301 5.53 25.85 10.86
C SER A 301 4.95 24.71 11.72
N GLN A 302 4.85 24.92 13.03
CA GLN A 302 4.23 23.95 13.93
C GLN A 302 2.73 23.82 13.65
N GLN A 303 2.03 24.96 13.51
CA GLN A 303 0.61 25.05 13.13
C GLN A 303 0.34 24.39 11.78
N ASP A 304 1.14 24.71 10.75
CA ASP A 304 0.95 24.17 9.39
C ASP A 304 0.99 22.64 9.38
N GLY A 305 1.98 22.02 10.01
CA GLY A 305 2.03 20.55 10.03
C GLY A 305 1.02 19.92 11.00
N HIS A 306 0.47 20.67 11.95
CA HIS A 306 -0.65 20.18 12.77
C HIS A 306 -1.96 20.20 11.96
N ARG A 307 -2.18 21.26 11.18
CA ARG A 307 -3.27 21.33 10.19
C ARG A 307 -3.20 20.17 9.20
N GLN A 308 -2.02 19.89 8.66
CA GLN A 308 -1.79 18.75 7.76
C GLN A 308 -2.17 17.40 8.39
N ALA A 309 -1.83 17.19 9.67
CA ALA A 309 -2.20 15.97 10.38
C ALA A 309 -3.73 15.82 10.53
N VAL A 310 -4.43 16.92 10.83
CA VAL A 310 -5.90 16.94 10.94
C VAL A 310 -6.55 16.68 9.58
N GLU A 311 -6.11 17.38 8.53
CA GLU A 311 -6.59 17.23 7.15
C GLU A 311 -6.44 15.77 6.67
N LEU A 312 -5.31 15.13 6.98
CA LEU A 312 -5.06 13.73 6.60
C LEU A 312 -6.06 12.77 7.26
N ILE A 313 -6.28 12.91 8.57
CA ILE A 313 -7.22 12.04 9.29
C ILE A 313 -8.65 12.30 8.82
N GLN A 314 -9.05 13.57 8.66
CA GLN A 314 -10.37 13.92 8.14
C GLN A 314 -10.58 13.33 6.74
N ALA A 315 -9.61 13.43 5.84
CA ALA A 315 -9.69 12.83 4.52
C ALA A 315 -9.87 11.30 4.58
N ALA A 316 -9.19 10.63 5.50
CA ALA A 316 -9.33 9.19 5.71
C ALA A 316 -10.73 8.81 6.26
N PHE A 317 -11.25 9.57 7.22
CA PHE A 317 -12.57 9.32 7.82
C PHE A 317 -13.73 9.62 6.87
N SER A 318 -13.65 10.72 6.10
CA SER A 318 -14.67 11.08 5.11
C SER A 318 -14.87 9.98 4.06
N ARG A 319 -13.83 9.23 3.73
CA ARG A 319 -13.91 8.14 2.75
C ARG A 319 -14.59 6.89 3.26
N LEU A 320 -14.50 6.62 4.55
CA LEU A 320 -15.25 5.53 5.16
C LEU A 320 -16.74 5.87 5.37
N ASN A 321 -17.22 7.00 4.83
CA ASN A 321 -18.52 7.59 5.18
C ASN A 321 -18.71 7.72 6.70
N LEU A 322 -17.61 7.80 7.44
CA LEU A 322 -17.61 8.16 8.83
C LEU A 322 -17.68 9.68 8.91
N ASN A 323 -18.75 10.28 8.38
CA ASN A 323 -19.10 11.71 8.54
C ASN A 323 -19.32 12.12 10.01
N LYS A 324 -18.85 11.29 10.94
CA LYS A 324 -18.75 11.60 12.35
C LYS A 324 -17.61 12.59 12.53
N PRO A 325 -17.82 13.67 13.31
CA PRO A 325 -16.72 14.52 13.73
C PRO A 325 -15.64 13.66 14.39
N LEU A 326 -14.38 14.05 14.22
CA LEU A 326 -13.24 13.39 14.86
C LEU A 326 -13.45 13.44 16.38
N THR A 327 -13.89 12.31 16.95
CA THR A 327 -14.20 12.20 18.36
C THR A 327 -13.11 11.38 19.01
N PHE A 328 -12.38 11.99 19.93
CA PHE A 328 -11.35 11.30 20.67
C PHE A 328 -12.04 10.44 21.74
N PRO A 329 -11.87 9.11 21.73
CA PRO A 329 -12.44 8.28 22.78
C PRO A 329 -11.87 8.71 24.14
N ASP A 330 -12.74 8.96 25.10
CA ASP A 330 -12.37 9.20 26.49
C ASP A 330 -12.28 7.88 27.26
N GLY A 331 -11.20 7.73 28.03
CA GLY A 331 -11.06 6.63 28.98
C GLY A 331 -10.85 5.23 28.41
N ALA A 332 -10.58 5.06 27.11
CA ALA A 332 -10.23 3.74 26.56
C ALA A 332 -8.84 3.30 27.06
N VAL A 333 -8.83 2.49 28.12
CA VAL A 333 -7.63 1.83 28.62
C VAL A 333 -7.32 0.67 27.69
N ILE A 334 -6.27 0.82 26.87
CA ILE A 334 -5.74 -0.27 26.06
C ILE A 334 -4.98 -1.23 26.98
N SER A 335 -5.30 -2.52 26.92
CA SER A 335 -4.57 -3.53 27.67
C SER A 335 -3.12 -3.64 27.17
N LEU A 336 -2.21 -4.11 28.00
CA LEU A 336 -0.81 -4.32 27.58
C LEU A 336 -0.72 -5.24 26.35
N GLN A 337 -1.56 -6.26 26.28
CA GLN A 337 -1.59 -7.21 25.16
C GLN A 337 -2.09 -6.55 23.87
N ASP A 338 -3.12 -5.70 23.95
CA ASP A 338 -3.62 -4.95 22.80
C ASP A 338 -2.59 -3.94 22.32
N ALA A 339 -1.91 -3.28 23.26
CA ALA A 339 -0.83 -2.33 22.99
C ALA A 339 0.32 -3.00 22.23
N LYS A 340 0.79 -4.17 22.70
CA LYS A 340 1.80 -4.98 22.03
C LYS A 340 1.33 -5.45 20.64
N SER A 341 0.05 -5.82 20.52
CA SER A 341 -0.57 -6.21 19.23
C SER A 341 -0.62 -5.06 18.23
N LEU A 342 -0.87 -3.84 18.69
CA LEU A 342 -0.85 -2.64 17.84
C LEU A 342 0.55 -2.30 17.34
N VAL A 343 1.57 -2.41 18.20
CA VAL A 343 2.97 -2.20 17.78
C VAL A 343 3.39 -3.26 16.77
N PHE A 344 3.02 -4.52 17.01
CA PHE A 344 3.22 -5.63 16.09
C PHE A 344 2.59 -5.35 14.72
N GLU A 345 1.32 -4.94 14.68
CA GLU A 345 0.60 -4.54 13.47
C GLU A 345 1.35 -3.46 12.70
N VAL A 346 1.77 -2.40 13.38
CA VAL A 346 2.51 -1.29 12.75
C VAL A 346 3.82 -1.77 12.12
N CYS A 347 4.53 -2.71 12.77
CA CYS A 347 5.72 -3.33 12.18
C CYS A 347 5.38 -4.08 10.89
N MET A 348 4.31 -4.88 10.90
CA MET A 348 3.90 -5.70 9.76
C MET A 348 3.40 -4.85 8.58
N VAL A 349 2.60 -3.83 8.84
CA VAL A 349 2.08 -2.90 7.82
C VAL A 349 3.23 -2.13 7.15
N ASN A 350 4.15 -1.59 7.94
CA ASN A 350 5.30 -0.88 7.39
C ASN A 350 6.25 -1.83 6.63
N PHE A 351 6.55 -3.01 7.18
CA PHE A 351 7.40 -4.00 6.51
C PHE A 351 6.81 -4.41 5.15
N ARG A 352 5.50 -4.68 5.09
CA ARG A 352 4.80 -5.00 3.83
C ARG A 352 5.00 -3.92 2.79
N HIS A 353 4.71 -2.67 3.15
CA HIS A 353 4.81 -1.56 2.21
C HIS A 353 6.26 -1.31 1.78
N GLN A 354 7.22 -1.45 2.70
CA GLN A 354 8.65 -1.34 2.42
C GLN A 354 9.13 -2.46 1.48
N LEU A 355 8.65 -3.69 1.65
CA LEU A 355 8.93 -4.80 0.75
C LEU A 355 8.35 -4.54 -0.64
N THR A 356 7.08 -4.13 -0.74
CA THR A 356 6.45 -3.76 -2.03
C THR A 356 7.22 -2.63 -2.72
N SER A 357 7.56 -1.55 -1.99
CA SER A 357 8.26 -0.39 -2.55
C SER A 357 9.68 -0.73 -3.02
N LEU A 358 10.37 -1.61 -2.28
CA LEU A 358 11.68 -2.10 -2.70
C LEU A 358 11.54 -2.98 -3.94
N ASP A 359 10.56 -3.87 -3.95
CA ASP A 359 10.33 -4.78 -5.06
C ASP A 359 10.09 -4.05 -6.37
N GLU A 360 9.21 -3.05 -6.36
CA GLU A 360 8.91 -2.19 -7.52
C GLU A 360 10.15 -1.48 -8.09
N LYS A 361 11.16 -1.23 -7.26
CA LYS A 361 12.41 -0.55 -7.66
C LYS A 361 13.53 -1.51 -8.04
N ALA A 362 13.58 -2.68 -7.41
CA ALA A 362 14.69 -3.62 -7.52
C ALA A 362 14.42 -4.73 -8.54
N ASP A 363 13.15 -5.03 -8.84
CA ASP A 363 12.79 -6.07 -9.79
C ASP A 363 13.22 -5.73 -11.22
N THR A 364 14.03 -6.61 -11.81
CA THR A 364 14.55 -6.48 -13.18
C THR A 364 13.80 -7.35 -14.20
N THR A 365 12.82 -8.14 -13.77
CA THR A 365 12.10 -9.10 -14.62
C THR A 365 10.81 -8.56 -15.23
N GLY A 366 10.52 -7.28 -15.00
CA GLY A 366 9.34 -6.61 -15.53
C GLY A 366 9.25 -6.71 -17.06
N PRO A 367 8.03 -6.88 -17.64
CA PRO A 367 7.85 -6.96 -19.07
C PRO A 367 8.39 -5.71 -19.80
N ALA A 368 9.23 -5.94 -20.80
CA ALA A 368 9.81 -4.89 -21.63
C ALA A 368 9.19 -4.89 -23.04
N PRO A 369 9.10 -3.72 -23.70
CA PRO A 369 8.68 -3.65 -25.10
C PRO A 369 9.63 -4.46 -26.00
N SER A 370 9.06 -5.27 -26.89
CA SER A 370 9.79 -5.95 -27.97
C SER A 370 9.22 -5.55 -29.33
N GLN A 371 9.96 -5.78 -30.41
CA GLN A 371 9.51 -5.45 -31.78
C GLN A 371 8.20 -6.13 -32.19
N THR A 372 7.84 -7.23 -31.52
CA THR A 372 6.67 -8.06 -31.84
C THR A 372 5.47 -7.80 -30.94
N THR A 373 5.61 -6.99 -29.90
CA THR A 373 4.61 -6.85 -28.83
C THR A 373 3.96 -5.48 -28.89
N THR A 374 2.62 -5.43 -28.89
CA THR A 374 1.91 -4.15 -28.87
C THR A 374 2.04 -3.47 -27.50
N THR A 375 1.86 -2.16 -27.43
CA THR A 375 1.80 -1.42 -26.15
C THR A 375 0.72 -1.97 -25.22
N ALA A 376 -0.41 -2.38 -25.78
CA ALA A 376 -1.52 -2.98 -25.05
C ALA A 376 -1.11 -4.32 -24.40
N ASP A 377 -0.40 -5.17 -25.14
CA ASP A 377 0.13 -6.44 -24.62
C ASP A 377 1.14 -6.22 -23.50
N VAL A 378 2.06 -5.26 -23.66
CA VAL A 378 3.02 -4.91 -22.59
C VAL A 378 2.29 -4.43 -21.33
N ARG A 379 1.22 -3.64 -21.47
CA ARG A 379 0.41 -3.18 -20.32
C ARG A 379 -0.29 -4.33 -19.59
N ILE A 380 -0.87 -5.27 -20.34
CA ILE A 380 -1.48 -6.48 -19.77
C ILE A 380 -0.43 -7.30 -19.04
N ALA A 381 0.71 -7.57 -19.68
CA ALA A 381 1.81 -8.33 -19.10
C ALA A 381 2.34 -7.64 -17.83
N ALA A 382 2.54 -6.33 -17.86
CA ALA A 382 3.03 -5.56 -16.71
C ALA A 382 2.03 -5.55 -15.55
N HIS A 383 0.73 -5.61 -15.81
CA HIS A 383 -0.29 -5.76 -14.77
C HIS A 383 -0.27 -7.17 -14.17
N GLN A 384 -0.25 -8.20 -15.01
CA GLN A 384 -0.14 -9.59 -14.59
C GLN A 384 1.12 -9.83 -13.74
N HIS A 385 2.25 -9.29 -14.19
CA HIS A 385 3.53 -9.36 -13.48
C HIS A 385 3.41 -8.74 -12.08
N ARG A 386 2.94 -7.48 -11.98
CA ARG A 386 2.73 -6.82 -10.68
C ARG A 386 1.80 -7.61 -9.76
N TYR A 387 0.75 -8.22 -10.31
CA TYR A 387 -0.15 -9.06 -9.55
C TYR A 387 0.56 -10.31 -8.98
N GLU A 388 1.36 -11.00 -9.79
CA GLU A 388 2.13 -12.16 -9.35
C GLU A 388 3.14 -11.81 -8.26
N ARG A 389 3.83 -10.67 -8.40
CA ARG A 389 4.72 -10.12 -7.37
C ARG A 389 3.95 -9.84 -6.07
N GLN A 390 2.80 -9.18 -6.15
CA GLN A 390 1.98 -8.89 -4.98
C GLN A 390 1.48 -10.17 -4.28
N ARG A 391 1.13 -11.22 -5.03
CA ARG A 391 0.75 -12.52 -4.48
C ARG A 391 1.91 -13.21 -3.73
N LEU A 392 3.15 -13.02 -4.20
CA LEU A 392 4.32 -13.48 -3.45
C LEU A 392 4.43 -12.72 -2.12
N ILE A 393 4.28 -11.40 -2.13
CA ILE A 393 4.30 -10.56 -0.91
C ILE A 393 3.19 -10.98 0.07
N ASP A 394 1.99 -11.25 -0.42
CA ASP A 394 0.90 -11.80 0.41
C ASP A 394 1.29 -13.15 1.03
N THR A 395 1.93 -14.01 0.25
CA THR A 395 2.42 -15.31 0.73
C THR A 395 3.49 -15.16 1.81
N VAL A 396 4.40 -14.18 1.67
CA VAL A 396 5.41 -13.85 2.69
C VAL A 396 4.74 -13.50 4.03
N LEU A 397 3.63 -12.78 3.99
CA LEU A 397 2.95 -12.26 5.18
C LEU A 397 1.83 -13.17 5.72
N GLY A 398 1.56 -14.29 5.04
CA GLY A 398 0.49 -15.21 5.41
C GLY A 398 -0.90 -14.81 4.92
N GLY A 399 -1.01 -13.79 4.07
CA GLY A 399 -2.27 -13.34 3.48
C GLY A 399 -2.35 -11.84 3.21
N PRO A 400 -3.53 -11.35 2.78
CA PRO A 400 -3.80 -9.92 2.63
C PRO A 400 -3.85 -9.19 3.99
N VAL A 401 -3.70 -7.87 3.97
CA VAL A 401 -3.53 -6.99 5.14
C VAL A 401 -4.68 -7.08 6.14
N ASP A 402 -5.89 -7.35 5.66
CA ASP A 402 -7.13 -7.11 6.41
C ASP A 402 -7.44 -8.15 7.50
N SER A 403 -6.60 -9.18 7.63
CA SER A 403 -6.79 -10.24 8.62
C SER A 403 -5.70 -10.18 9.68
N ALA A 404 -6.01 -9.60 10.84
CA ALA A 404 -5.12 -9.64 12.01
C ALA A 404 -4.72 -11.08 12.40
N SER A 405 -5.57 -12.07 12.06
CA SER A 405 -5.26 -13.49 12.25
C SER A 405 -4.17 -14.02 11.31
N ALA A 406 -4.01 -13.43 10.12
CA ALA A 406 -2.99 -13.79 9.14
C ALA A 406 -1.58 -13.43 9.59
N TRP A 407 -1.42 -12.44 10.48
CA TRP A 407 -0.08 -12.00 10.90
C TRP A 407 0.63 -12.98 11.83
N SER A 408 -0.10 -13.91 12.43
CA SER A 408 0.52 -15.06 13.14
C SER A 408 0.97 -16.19 12.19
N GLN A 409 0.75 -16.02 10.89
CA GLN A 409 1.15 -16.91 9.81
C GLN A 409 2.31 -16.24 9.03
N GLY A 410 2.64 -16.77 7.84
CA GLY A 410 3.70 -16.18 7.03
C GLY A 410 5.09 -16.35 7.65
N LEU A 411 5.94 -15.34 7.49
CA LEU A 411 7.26 -15.27 8.14
C LEU A 411 7.20 -15.33 9.68
N ALA A 412 6.09 -14.87 10.26
CA ALA A 412 5.89 -14.82 11.70
C ALA A 412 5.30 -16.12 12.28
N ALA A 413 5.06 -17.15 11.44
CA ALA A 413 4.59 -18.44 11.89
C ALA A 413 5.53 -19.05 12.96
N LYS A 414 4.94 -19.67 13.98
CA LYS A 414 5.69 -20.20 15.13
C LYS A 414 6.54 -21.42 14.76
N TYR A 415 6.03 -22.29 13.91
CA TYR A 415 6.67 -23.55 13.56
C TYR A 415 7.45 -23.42 12.27
N TRP A 416 8.63 -24.03 12.24
CA TRP A 416 9.53 -23.97 11.09
C TRP A 416 8.89 -24.41 9.76
N PRO A 417 8.17 -25.55 9.69
CA PRO A 417 7.56 -25.99 8.43
C PRO A 417 6.60 -24.98 7.81
N ASP A 418 5.84 -24.27 8.64
CA ASP A 418 4.84 -23.27 8.21
C ASP A 418 5.49 -22.03 7.58
N ARG A 419 6.76 -21.76 7.93
CA ARG A 419 7.52 -20.60 7.44
C ARG A 419 8.16 -20.85 6.08
N LEU A 420 8.30 -22.10 5.65
CA LEU A 420 9.01 -22.45 4.40
C LEU A 420 8.36 -21.86 3.16
N LYS A 421 7.03 -21.97 3.02
CA LYS A 421 6.30 -21.41 1.88
C LYS A 421 6.47 -19.88 1.81
N PRO A 422 6.26 -19.14 2.92
CA PRO A 422 6.59 -17.70 3.00
C PRO A 422 8.05 -17.37 2.67
N LEU A 423 9.02 -18.12 3.20
CA LEU A 423 10.44 -17.88 2.95
C LEU A 423 10.84 -18.14 1.49
N ARG A 424 10.26 -19.16 0.85
CA ARG A 424 10.42 -19.40 -0.59
C ARG A 424 9.82 -18.28 -1.42
N ALA A 425 8.63 -17.79 -1.05
CA ALA A 425 8.06 -16.62 -1.69
C ALA A 425 8.95 -15.38 -1.52
N PHE A 426 9.55 -15.21 -0.34
CA PHE A 426 10.48 -14.12 -0.05
C PHE A 426 11.75 -14.22 -0.91
N ALA A 427 12.34 -15.42 -1.03
CA ALA A 427 13.48 -15.67 -1.90
C ALA A 427 13.14 -15.41 -3.38
N ASN A 428 11.99 -15.89 -3.86
CA ASN A 428 11.52 -15.69 -5.24
C ASN A 428 11.28 -14.22 -5.59
N ILE A 429 10.87 -13.40 -4.62
CA ILE A 429 10.82 -11.94 -4.81
C ILE A 429 12.25 -11.46 -5.07
N MET A 430 13.18 -11.79 -4.18
CA MET A 430 14.54 -11.27 -4.26
C MET A 430 15.40 -11.86 -5.37
N ASP A 431 15.00 -12.97 -5.99
CA ASP A 431 15.70 -13.60 -7.12
C ASP A 431 15.91 -12.65 -8.30
N SER A 432 14.92 -11.80 -8.58
CA SER A 432 15.00 -10.81 -9.67
C SER A 432 15.73 -9.52 -9.30
N TRP A 433 16.09 -9.35 -8.03
CA TRP A 433 16.78 -8.15 -7.55
C TRP A 433 18.28 -8.21 -7.86
N PRO A 434 18.90 -7.09 -8.23
CA PRO A 434 20.34 -7.03 -8.45
C PRO A 434 21.12 -7.29 -7.16
N GLY A 435 22.37 -7.76 -7.30
CA GLY A 435 23.29 -8.03 -6.19
C GLY A 435 23.66 -9.51 -6.08
N GLU A 436 24.83 -9.76 -5.50
CA GLU A 436 25.35 -11.11 -5.32
C GLU A 436 24.52 -11.87 -4.27
N LYS A 437 24.07 -13.07 -4.64
CA LYS A 437 23.39 -13.98 -3.71
C LYS A 437 24.43 -14.87 -3.05
N GLY A 438 24.39 -14.95 -1.72
CA GLY A 438 25.33 -15.78 -0.96
C GLY A 438 25.19 -17.28 -1.23
N PRO A 439 26.15 -18.11 -0.77
CA PRO A 439 26.20 -19.55 -1.06
C PRO A 439 24.99 -20.34 -0.52
N LEU A 440 24.28 -19.79 0.47
CA LEU A 440 23.10 -20.42 1.06
C LEU A 440 21.82 -20.21 0.24
N TRP A 441 21.83 -19.34 -0.78
CA TRP A 441 20.61 -18.91 -1.48
C TRP A 441 19.79 -20.09 -2.04
N GLY A 442 20.47 -21.05 -2.70
CA GLY A 442 19.83 -22.23 -3.29
C GLY A 442 19.27 -23.25 -2.28
N ARG A 443 19.52 -23.08 -0.97
CA ARG A 443 19.06 -24.03 0.06
C ARG A 443 17.54 -24.14 0.13
N GLY A 444 16.80 -23.11 -0.28
CA GLY A 444 15.32 -23.13 -0.33
C GLY A 444 14.72 -24.29 -1.15
N ASN A 445 15.49 -24.83 -2.11
CA ASN A 445 15.09 -25.93 -2.98
C ASN A 445 15.33 -27.32 -2.37
N ASP A 446 15.96 -27.40 -1.19
CA ASP A 446 16.18 -28.67 -0.51
C ASP A 446 14.82 -29.27 -0.04
N PRO A 447 14.45 -30.48 -0.51
CA PRO A 447 13.18 -31.11 -0.12
C PRO A 447 13.15 -31.48 1.37
N ASN A 448 14.30 -31.68 2.01
CA ASN A 448 14.41 -32.05 3.42
C ASN A 448 14.46 -30.83 4.36
N LEU A 449 14.43 -29.61 3.81
CA LEU A 449 14.59 -28.40 4.61
C LEU A 449 13.55 -28.27 5.72
N SER A 450 12.34 -28.85 5.55
CA SER A 450 11.30 -28.88 6.58
C SER A 450 11.66 -29.65 7.84
N ALA A 451 12.56 -30.64 7.74
CA ALA A 451 13.07 -31.37 8.88
C ALA A 451 14.32 -30.73 9.51
N MET A 452 14.94 -29.76 8.82
CA MET A 452 16.25 -29.20 9.18
C MET A 452 16.17 -27.75 9.68
N GLN A 453 15.53 -27.53 10.84
CA GLN A 453 15.30 -26.17 11.36
C GLN A 453 16.57 -25.31 11.42
N ALA A 454 17.68 -25.83 11.98
CA ALA A 454 18.92 -25.05 12.11
C ALA A 454 19.50 -24.62 10.75
N ALA A 455 19.47 -25.51 9.75
CA ALA A 455 19.92 -25.19 8.39
C ALA A 455 18.96 -24.20 7.70
N GLY A 456 17.68 -24.30 8.03
CA GLY A 456 16.61 -23.41 7.63
C GLY A 456 16.75 -21.98 8.17
N GLU A 457 17.04 -21.84 9.46
CA GLU A 457 17.28 -20.54 10.10
C GLU A 457 18.53 -19.85 9.54
N GLN A 458 19.58 -20.61 9.19
CA GLN A 458 20.75 -20.06 8.49
C GLN A 458 20.40 -19.55 7.08
N TRP A 459 19.53 -20.26 6.35
CA TRP A 459 19.06 -19.82 5.05
C TRP A 459 18.22 -18.55 5.18
N GLU A 460 17.29 -18.52 6.12
CA GLU A 460 16.50 -17.33 6.42
C GLU A 460 17.40 -16.15 6.76
N GLN A 461 18.39 -16.31 7.64
CA GLN A 461 19.33 -15.25 7.98
C GLN A 461 20.01 -14.68 6.73
N ALA A 462 20.43 -15.54 5.79
CA ALA A 462 21.03 -15.10 4.53
C ALA A 462 20.05 -14.30 3.65
N LEU A 463 18.78 -14.71 3.59
CA LEU A 463 17.72 -13.95 2.90
C LEU A 463 17.52 -12.57 3.53
N VAL A 464 17.49 -12.50 4.86
CA VAL A 464 17.26 -11.25 5.59
C VAL A 464 18.43 -10.28 5.42
N VAL A 465 19.67 -10.76 5.53
CA VAL A 465 20.87 -9.92 5.31
C VAL A 465 20.86 -9.32 3.90
N PHE A 466 20.51 -10.13 2.90
CA PHE A 466 20.35 -9.63 1.54
C PHE A 466 19.24 -8.57 1.44
N TYR A 467 18.05 -8.84 2.02
CA TYR A 467 16.94 -7.90 2.04
C TYR A 467 17.29 -6.54 2.66
N VAL A 468 17.86 -6.53 3.87
CA VAL A 468 18.15 -5.27 4.59
C VAL A 468 19.22 -4.46 3.88
N GLN A 469 20.23 -5.11 3.29
CA GLN A 469 21.24 -4.44 2.48
C GLN A 469 20.63 -3.86 1.20
N SER A 470 19.81 -4.63 0.48
CA SER A 470 19.09 -4.14 -0.71
C SER A 470 18.20 -2.96 -0.36
N TYR A 471 17.43 -3.03 0.72
CA TYR A 471 16.60 -1.92 1.18
C TYR A 471 17.44 -0.66 1.45
N TYR A 472 18.52 -0.80 2.21
CA TYR A 472 19.42 0.33 2.50
C TYR A 472 20.05 0.92 1.24
N ASN A 473 20.46 0.09 0.29
CA ASN A 473 21.03 0.56 -0.98
C ASN A 473 20.06 1.50 -1.72
N TYR A 474 18.77 1.19 -1.75
CA TYR A 474 17.75 1.99 -2.43
C TYR A 474 17.24 3.18 -1.62
N PHE A 475 17.06 3.04 -0.31
CA PHE A 475 16.36 4.03 0.53
C PHE A 475 17.26 4.80 1.49
N GLY A 476 18.49 4.36 1.74
CA GLY A 476 19.48 5.05 2.59
C GLY A 476 19.18 5.04 4.09
N HIS A 477 18.24 4.21 4.53
CA HIS A 477 17.95 3.97 5.95
C HIS A 477 17.57 2.49 6.16
N PRO A 478 17.73 1.94 7.37
CA PRO A 478 17.35 0.57 7.66
C PRO A 478 15.81 0.36 7.52
N PRO A 479 15.36 -0.83 7.11
CA PRO A 479 13.95 -1.16 7.09
C PRO A 479 13.39 -1.44 8.49
N ILE A 480 12.07 -1.36 8.61
CA ILE A 480 11.32 -1.84 9.76
C ILE A 480 11.13 -3.35 9.59
N LEU A 481 11.65 -4.11 10.56
CA LEU A 481 11.64 -5.58 10.49
C LEU A 481 10.31 -6.16 11.03
N PRO A 482 9.81 -7.26 10.44
CA PRO A 482 8.65 -7.98 10.94
C PRO A 482 8.93 -8.58 12.32
N ARG A 483 7.86 -8.81 13.07
CA ARG A 483 7.91 -9.24 14.48
C ARG A 483 7.07 -10.49 14.68
N ARG A 484 7.01 -10.99 15.92
CA ARG A 484 6.06 -12.01 16.36
C ARG A 484 5.27 -11.50 17.56
N LEU A 485 4.02 -11.94 17.72
CA LEU A 485 3.21 -11.65 18.90
C LEU A 485 3.58 -12.54 20.09
#